data_AF-A0A1B2LYP6-F1
#
_entry.id   AF-A0A1B2LYP6-F1
#
_cell.length_a   1.000
_cell.length_b   1.000
_cell.length_c   1.000
_cell.angle_alpha   90.00
_cell.angle_beta   90.00
_cell.angle_gamma   90.00
#
_symmetry.space_group_name_H-M   'P 1'
#
loop_
_entity.id
_entity.type
_entity.pdbx_description
1 polymer ?
#
loop_
_entity_poly.entity_id
_entity_poly.type
_entity_poly.pdbx_seq_one_letter_code
_entity_poly.pdbx_strand_id
1 'polypeptide(L)'
;MTDAIANNHVVSFHYTLTNAEGEVLDKSQGEPLPYLHGAGNIIPGLEKALEGKKVGDKFVVNVPAAEGYGEYNPDLVQEVPKNMFQGVDNIEAGMQFQAQTDDGVQIVTVKAVEGETILVDANFPLAGQDLTFDVEIVDIREASAEELEHGHVHGAGGHHH
;
A
#
# COMPACT_ATOMS: atom_id res chain seq x y z
N MET A 1 1.53 -31.80 -2.60
CA MET A 1 1.89 -30.47 -3.12
C MET A 1 0.74 -29.58 -2.72
N THR A 2 1.01 -28.55 -1.95
CA THR A 2 -0.03 -27.73 -1.34
C THR A 2 -0.52 -26.74 -2.39
N ASP A 3 -1.58 -27.10 -3.12
CA ASP A 3 -2.17 -26.27 -4.20
C ASP A 3 -2.83 -24.97 -3.69
N ALA A 4 -2.74 -24.68 -2.39
CA ALA A 4 -3.36 -23.55 -1.73
C ALA A 4 -2.32 -22.66 -1.06
N ILE A 5 -2.58 -21.35 -1.04
CA ILE A 5 -1.79 -20.36 -0.31
C ILE A 5 -1.77 -20.73 1.17
N ALA A 6 -0.58 -20.68 1.76
CA ALA A 6 -0.30 -20.89 3.17
C ALA A 6 0.97 -20.09 3.53
N ASN A 7 1.26 -19.97 4.83
CA ASN A 7 2.50 -19.37 5.31
C ASN A 7 3.74 -19.90 4.60
N ASN A 8 4.72 -19.02 4.38
CA ASN A 8 5.99 -19.31 3.72
C ASN A 8 5.89 -19.65 2.22
N HIS A 9 4.73 -19.40 1.60
CA HIS A 9 4.61 -19.43 0.14
C HIS A 9 4.90 -18.06 -0.47
N VAL A 10 5.59 -18.08 -1.61
CA VAL A 10 5.61 -16.95 -2.53
C VAL A 10 4.41 -17.07 -3.46
N VAL A 11 3.62 -16.02 -3.51
CA VAL A 11 2.39 -15.95 -4.29
C VAL A 11 2.51 -14.81 -5.27
N SER A 12 2.18 -15.07 -6.53
CA SER A 12 2.07 -14.03 -7.56
C SER A 12 0.62 -13.87 -7.97
N PHE A 13 0.11 -12.62 -7.96
CA PHE A 13 -1.28 -12.34 -8.32
C PHE A 13 -1.41 -11.05 -9.14
N HIS A 14 -2.40 -11.01 -10.03
CA HIS A 14 -2.89 -9.77 -10.62
C HIS A 14 -3.94 -9.14 -9.73
N TYR A 15 -3.99 -7.82 -9.71
CA TYR A 15 -5.05 -7.11 -8.99
C TYR A 15 -5.48 -5.82 -9.69
N THR A 16 -6.71 -5.41 -9.40
CA THR A 16 -7.20 -4.04 -9.57
C THR A 16 -7.72 -3.55 -8.24
N LEU A 17 -7.20 -2.41 -7.79
CA LEU A 17 -7.58 -1.75 -6.55
C LEU A 17 -8.50 -0.57 -6.86
N THR A 18 -9.67 -0.54 -6.22
CA THR A 18 -10.60 0.58 -6.31
C THR A 18 -11.00 1.10 -4.93
N ASN A 19 -11.38 2.38 -4.87
CA ASN A 19 -12.07 2.94 -3.70
C ASN A 19 -13.56 2.58 -3.68
N ALA A 20 -14.29 3.05 -2.66
CA ALA A 20 -15.73 2.85 -2.52
C ALA A 20 -16.58 3.49 -3.63
N GLU A 21 -16.03 4.47 -4.35
CA GLU A 21 -16.68 5.13 -5.49
C GLU A 21 -16.45 4.38 -6.81
N GLY A 22 -15.65 3.30 -6.78
CA GLY A 22 -15.30 2.49 -7.95
C GLY A 22 -14.18 3.09 -8.80
N GLU A 23 -13.51 4.15 -8.32
CA GLU A 23 -12.35 4.72 -8.99
C GLU A 23 -11.16 3.78 -8.84
N VAL A 24 -10.48 3.49 -9.94
CA VAL A 24 -9.27 2.67 -9.95
C VAL A 24 -8.12 3.49 -9.37
N LEU A 25 -7.65 3.07 -8.20
CA LEU A 25 -6.52 3.69 -7.51
C LEU A 25 -5.19 3.10 -7.99
N ASP A 26 -5.16 1.78 -8.21
CA ASP A 26 -3.96 1.08 -8.64
C ASP A 26 -4.30 -0.26 -9.31
N LYS A 27 -3.37 -0.83 -10.08
CA LYS A 27 -3.52 -2.17 -10.68
C LYS A 27 -2.18 -2.75 -11.11
N SER A 28 -2.10 -4.08 -11.17
CA SER A 28 -0.96 -4.76 -11.76
C SER A 28 -0.78 -4.39 -13.25
N GLN A 29 0.39 -3.92 -13.64
CA GLN A 29 0.70 -3.43 -14.99
C GLN A 29 1.22 -4.54 -15.92
N GLY A 30 0.44 -5.61 -16.09
CA GLY A 30 0.80 -6.75 -16.95
C GLY A 30 1.76 -7.76 -16.32
N GLU A 31 2.56 -7.36 -15.33
CA GLU A 31 3.31 -8.27 -14.46
C GLU A 31 2.55 -8.51 -13.16
N PRO A 32 2.41 -9.78 -12.70
CA PRO A 32 1.77 -10.06 -11.42
C PRO A 32 2.65 -9.57 -10.27
N LEU A 33 2.02 -9.20 -9.15
CA LEU A 33 2.72 -8.78 -7.95
C LEU A 33 3.12 -10.02 -7.14
N PRO A 34 4.42 -10.28 -6.94
CA PRO A 34 4.87 -11.34 -6.04
C PRO A 34 4.92 -10.84 -4.59
N TYR A 35 4.51 -11.66 -3.63
CA TYR A 35 4.72 -11.42 -2.21
C TYR A 35 4.97 -12.72 -1.45
N LEU A 36 5.59 -12.61 -0.27
CA LEU A 36 5.78 -13.72 0.67
C LEU A 36 4.63 -13.71 1.69
N HIS A 37 3.86 -14.80 1.72
CA HIS A 37 2.71 -14.96 2.60
C HIS A 37 3.11 -15.27 4.04
N GLY A 38 2.52 -14.56 4.98
CA GLY A 38 2.82 -14.61 6.41
C GLY A 38 3.95 -13.67 6.84
N ALA A 39 4.49 -12.86 5.92
CA ALA A 39 5.59 -11.93 6.19
C ALA A 39 5.14 -10.47 6.33
N GLY A 40 3.84 -10.16 6.16
CA GLY A 40 3.33 -8.79 6.29
C GLY A 40 3.77 -7.85 5.15
N ASN A 41 4.06 -8.42 3.98
CA ASN A 41 4.50 -7.65 2.81
C ASN A 41 3.38 -6.88 2.11
N ILE A 42 2.12 -7.23 2.40
CA ILE A 42 0.92 -6.57 1.89
C ILE A 42 -0.01 -6.26 3.05
N ILE A 43 -1.04 -5.45 2.80
CA ILE A 43 -2.00 -5.05 3.84
C ILE A 43 -2.69 -6.29 4.47
N PRO A 44 -2.88 -6.31 5.81
CA PRO A 44 -3.37 -7.50 6.52
C PRO A 44 -4.68 -8.07 5.99
N GLY A 45 -5.64 -7.22 5.61
CA GLY A 45 -6.94 -7.67 5.12
C GLY A 45 -6.84 -8.41 3.78
N LEU A 46 -5.93 -7.98 2.90
CA LEU A 46 -5.69 -8.65 1.63
C LEU A 46 -4.97 -9.98 1.84
N GLU A 47 -3.94 -10.02 2.69
CA GLU A 47 -3.23 -11.26 3.01
C GLU A 47 -4.17 -12.33 3.58
N LYS A 48 -5.01 -11.97 4.57
CA LYS A 48 -6.03 -12.88 5.13
C LYS A 48 -7.00 -13.42 4.08
N ALA A 49 -7.38 -12.61 3.10
CA ALA A 49 -8.32 -13.02 2.06
C ALA A 49 -7.69 -13.97 1.02
N LEU A 50 -6.36 -13.93 0.90
CA LEU A 50 -5.57 -14.78 0.01
C LEU A 50 -5.31 -16.16 0.62
N GLU A 51 -5.28 -16.29 1.95
CA GLU A 51 -5.07 -17.57 2.64
C GLU A 51 -6.02 -18.67 2.11
N GLY A 52 -5.47 -19.83 1.77
CA GLY A 52 -6.22 -20.97 1.26
C GLY A 52 -6.70 -20.88 -0.21
N LYS A 53 -6.51 -19.74 -0.89
CA LYS A 53 -6.80 -19.61 -2.34
C LYS A 53 -5.83 -20.42 -3.18
N LYS A 54 -6.21 -20.74 -4.41
CA LYS A 54 -5.42 -21.58 -5.32
C LYS A 54 -5.04 -20.84 -6.60
N VAL A 55 -4.04 -21.36 -7.31
CA VAL A 55 -3.70 -20.87 -8.65
C VAL A 55 -4.94 -20.92 -9.57
N GLY A 56 -5.21 -19.80 -10.26
CA GLY A 56 -6.36 -19.62 -11.12
C GLY A 56 -7.62 -19.10 -10.43
N ASP A 57 -7.65 -19.01 -9.09
CA ASP A 57 -8.78 -18.40 -8.39
C ASP A 57 -8.88 -16.91 -8.75
N LYS A 58 -10.10 -16.47 -9.07
CA LYS A 58 -10.46 -15.06 -9.23
C LYS A 58 -11.53 -14.68 -8.24
N PHE A 59 -11.33 -13.59 -7.51
CA PHE A 59 -12.28 -13.14 -6.51
C PHE A 59 -12.13 -11.66 -6.21
N VAL A 60 -13.20 -11.08 -5.69
CA VAL A 60 -13.21 -9.70 -5.19
C VAL A 60 -13.23 -9.74 -3.67
N VAL A 61 -12.41 -8.90 -3.03
CA VAL A 61 -12.41 -8.71 -1.59
C VAL A 61 -12.50 -7.23 -1.24
N ASN A 62 -13.33 -6.93 -0.24
CA ASN A 62 -13.40 -5.62 0.39
C ASN A 62 -12.55 -5.65 1.66
N VAL A 63 -11.57 -4.76 1.74
CA VAL A 63 -10.66 -4.59 2.86
C VAL A 63 -11.03 -3.28 3.57
N PRO A 64 -11.55 -3.34 4.80
CA PRO A 64 -11.86 -2.13 5.55
C PRO A 64 -10.58 -1.35 5.88
N ALA A 65 -10.67 -0.03 6.03
CA ALA A 65 -9.53 0.85 6.27
C ALA A 65 -8.60 0.34 7.40
N ALA A 66 -9.18 -0.14 8.50
CA ALA A 66 -8.46 -0.67 9.66
C ALA A 66 -7.59 -1.91 9.35
N GLU A 67 -7.93 -2.68 8.31
CA GLU A 67 -7.14 -3.83 7.83
C GLU A 67 -6.37 -3.52 6.54
N GLY A 68 -6.50 -2.29 6.03
CA GLY A 68 -5.80 -1.76 4.86
C GLY A 68 -4.61 -0.89 5.28
N TYR A 69 -4.66 0.39 4.91
CA TYR A 69 -3.61 1.37 5.23
C TYR A 69 -3.84 2.10 6.56
N GLY A 70 -4.70 1.56 7.41
CA GLY A 70 -5.03 2.11 8.71
C GLY A 70 -6.18 3.11 8.67
N GLU A 71 -6.64 3.49 9.86
CA GLU A 71 -7.67 4.52 10.01
C GLU A 71 -7.08 5.91 9.77
N TYR A 72 -7.94 6.82 9.30
CA TYR A 72 -7.56 8.22 9.18
C TYR A 72 -7.37 8.83 10.56
N ASN A 73 -6.18 9.38 10.81
CA ASN A 73 -5.88 10.06 12.07
C ASN A 73 -5.95 11.59 11.89
N PRO A 74 -6.98 12.26 12.45
CA PRO A 74 -7.08 13.72 12.35
C PRO A 74 -5.94 14.46 13.07
N ASP A 75 -5.27 13.84 14.05
CA ASP A 75 -4.15 14.44 14.77
C ASP A 75 -2.87 14.52 13.92
N LEU A 76 -2.81 13.80 12.79
CA LEU A 76 -1.73 13.90 11.80
C LEU A 76 -1.95 15.04 10.80
N VAL A 77 -3.05 15.79 10.93
CA VAL A 77 -3.25 17.03 10.17
C VAL A 77 -2.69 18.18 10.97
N GLN A 78 -1.80 18.96 10.35
CA GLN A 78 -1.13 20.07 11.01
C GLN A 78 -1.31 21.37 10.22
N GLU A 79 -1.45 22.45 10.97
CA GLU A 79 -1.38 23.82 10.46
C GLU A 79 0.08 24.26 10.42
N VAL A 80 0.56 24.55 9.22
CA VAL A 80 1.92 25.06 9.02
C VAL A 80 1.87 26.42 8.32
N PRO A 81 2.78 27.36 8.68
CA PRO A 81 2.80 28.66 8.05
C PRO A 81 3.27 28.54 6.59
N LYS A 82 2.61 29.28 5.70
CA LYS A 82 2.89 29.27 4.25
C LYS A 82 4.34 29.60 3.90
N ASN A 83 5.02 30.35 4.77
CA ASN A 83 6.44 30.69 4.60
C ASN A 83 7.40 29.48 4.65
N MET A 84 6.96 28.32 5.15
CA MET A 84 7.76 27.09 5.10
C MET A 84 7.89 26.52 3.69
N PHE A 85 7.03 26.94 2.76
CA PHE A 85 7.00 26.49 1.37
C PHE A 85 7.63 27.52 0.42
N GLN A 86 8.60 28.29 0.93
CA GLN A 86 9.32 29.29 0.12
C GLN A 86 9.94 28.65 -1.13
N GLY A 87 9.75 29.31 -2.28
CA GLY A 87 10.21 28.80 -3.57
C GLY A 87 9.18 27.98 -4.35
N VAL A 88 7.98 27.80 -3.80
CA VAL A 88 6.83 27.22 -4.50
C VAL A 88 5.84 28.33 -4.85
N ASP A 89 5.67 28.62 -6.13
CA ASP A 89 4.87 29.76 -6.60
C ASP A 89 3.36 29.60 -6.32
N ASN A 90 2.84 28.38 -6.46
CA ASN A 90 1.44 28.07 -6.22
C ASN A 90 1.32 26.79 -5.41
N ILE A 91 0.66 26.85 -4.26
CA ILE A 91 0.44 25.70 -3.39
C ILE A 91 -1.05 25.38 -3.44
N GLU A 92 -1.36 24.13 -3.74
CA GLU A 92 -2.73 23.67 -3.97
C GLU A 92 -3.01 22.38 -3.20
N ALA A 93 -4.28 22.15 -2.89
CA ALA A 93 -4.71 20.88 -2.29
C ALA A 93 -4.31 19.70 -3.18
N GLY A 94 -3.84 18.61 -2.57
CA GLY A 94 -3.31 17.43 -3.22
C GLY A 94 -1.81 17.47 -3.52
N MET A 95 -1.14 18.63 -3.43
CA MET A 95 0.31 18.69 -3.60
C MET A 95 1.03 17.94 -2.47
N GLN A 96 2.07 17.18 -2.82
CA GLN A 96 2.86 16.41 -1.86
C GLN A 96 4.24 17.02 -1.64
N PHE A 97 4.69 17.02 -0.39
CA PHE A 97 5.98 17.57 0.03
C PHE A 97 6.70 16.59 0.95
N GLN A 98 8.03 16.62 0.93
CA GLN A 98 8.84 15.92 1.92
C GLN A 98 9.07 16.85 3.11
N ALA A 99 8.49 16.49 4.25
CA ALA A 99 8.72 17.13 5.53
C ALA A 99 9.81 16.38 6.30
N GLN A 100 10.70 17.11 6.96
CA GLN A 100 11.67 16.54 7.87
C GLN A 100 11.09 16.55 9.29
N THR A 101 10.86 15.37 9.86
CA THR A 101 10.34 15.16 11.22
C THR A 101 11.42 14.52 12.10
N ASP A 102 11.15 14.42 13.40
CA ASP A 102 12.04 13.73 14.35
C ASP A 102 12.24 12.24 13.99
N ASP A 103 11.25 11.63 13.34
CA ASP A 103 11.26 10.25 12.86
C ASP A 103 11.87 10.08 11.46
N GLY A 104 12.30 11.18 10.81
CA GLY A 104 12.96 11.17 9.51
C GLY A 104 12.22 11.96 8.45
N VAL A 105 12.42 11.62 7.18
CA VAL A 105 11.73 12.29 6.07
C VAL A 105 10.37 11.63 5.86
N GLN A 106 9.30 12.40 5.96
CA GLN A 106 7.93 11.96 5.76
C GLN A 106 7.28 12.72 4.61
N ILE A 107 6.46 12.04 3.80
CA ILE A 107 5.66 12.70 2.77
C ILE A 107 4.38 13.23 3.43
N VAL A 108 4.08 14.51 3.21
CA VAL A 108 2.84 15.16 3.64
C VAL A 108 2.08 15.67 2.42
N THR A 109 0.76 15.68 2.49
CA THR A 109 -0.12 16.15 1.42
C THR A 109 -0.82 17.44 1.84
N VAL A 110 -0.83 18.47 1.00
CA VAL A 110 -1.59 19.69 1.28
C VAL A 110 -3.08 19.36 1.22
N LYS A 111 -3.78 19.56 2.32
CA LYS A 111 -5.23 19.37 2.42
C LYS A 111 -5.99 20.62 2.01
N ALA A 112 -5.51 21.79 2.45
CA ALA A 112 -6.11 23.08 2.11
C ALA A 112 -5.11 24.22 2.31
N VAL A 113 -5.37 25.36 1.66
CA VAL A 113 -4.65 26.61 1.84
C VAL A 113 -5.62 27.66 2.38
N GLU A 114 -5.35 28.15 3.59
CA GLU A 114 -6.22 29.06 4.34
C GLU A 114 -5.45 30.36 4.67
N GLY A 115 -5.45 31.30 3.71
CA GLY A 115 -4.75 32.57 3.86
C GLY A 115 -3.23 32.40 3.96
N GLU A 116 -2.68 32.63 5.15
CA GLU A 116 -1.24 32.45 5.46
C GLU A 116 -0.92 31.09 6.10
N THR A 117 -1.93 30.26 6.36
CA THR A 117 -1.79 28.92 6.93
C THR A 117 -2.05 27.86 5.85
N ILE A 118 -1.34 26.76 5.90
CA ILE A 118 -1.54 25.59 5.06
C ILE A 118 -1.83 24.40 5.96
N LEU A 119 -2.92 23.70 5.67
CA LEU A 119 -3.21 22.41 6.29
C LEU A 119 -2.45 21.33 5.54
N VAL A 120 -1.52 20.66 6.23
CA VAL A 120 -0.82 19.49 5.71
C VAL A 120 -1.31 18.24 6.42
N ASP A 121 -1.43 17.16 5.66
CA ASP A 121 -1.89 15.87 6.12
C ASP A 121 -0.75 14.85 6.01
N ALA A 122 -0.34 14.31 7.15
CA ALA A 122 0.75 13.35 7.25
C ALA A 122 0.25 11.89 7.27
N ASN A 123 -1.06 11.65 7.11
CA ASN A 123 -1.60 10.30 6.97
C ASN A 123 -1.07 9.62 5.70
N PHE A 124 -1.08 8.29 5.69
CA PHE A 124 -0.86 7.53 4.47
C PHE A 124 -1.93 7.93 3.43
N PRO A 125 -1.61 8.07 2.13
CA PRO A 125 -2.55 8.61 1.13
C PRO A 125 -3.91 7.89 1.05
N LEU A 126 -3.94 6.60 1.37
CA LEU A 126 -5.15 5.76 1.36
C LEU A 126 -5.69 5.46 2.77
N ALA A 127 -5.19 6.10 3.83
CA ALA A 127 -5.68 5.92 5.18
C ALA A 127 -7.15 6.34 5.31
N GLY A 128 -7.92 5.57 6.08
CA GLY A 128 -9.36 5.76 6.25
C GLY A 128 -10.23 5.35 5.06
N GLN A 129 -9.65 4.84 3.98
CA GLN A 129 -10.41 4.35 2.83
C GLN A 129 -10.64 2.84 2.94
N ASP A 130 -11.90 2.44 2.78
CA ASP A 130 -12.24 1.05 2.48
C ASP A 130 -11.87 0.76 1.02
N LEU A 131 -11.16 -0.34 0.82
CA LEU A 131 -10.55 -0.70 -0.44
C LEU A 131 -11.19 -1.96 -1.01
N THR A 132 -11.36 -2.01 -2.33
CA THR A 132 -11.83 -3.21 -3.02
C THR A 132 -10.73 -3.72 -3.95
N PHE A 133 -10.38 -4.99 -3.82
CA PHE A 133 -9.40 -5.67 -4.66
C PHE A 133 -10.10 -6.73 -5.50
N ASP A 134 -10.03 -6.60 -6.82
CA ASP A 134 -10.31 -7.69 -7.76
C ASP A 134 -9.00 -8.41 -8.03
N VAL A 135 -8.91 -9.69 -7.67
CA VAL A 135 -7.66 -10.46 -7.60
C VAL A 135 -7.74 -11.72 -8.47
N GLU A 136 -6.64 -12.01 -9.16
CA GLU A 136 -6.41 -13.28 -9.86
C GLU A 136 -5.07 -13.90 -9.44
N ILE A 137 -5.11 -15.12 -8.89
CA ILE A 137 -3.90 -15.83 -8.48
C ILE A 137 -3.22 -16.49 -9.68
N VAL A 138 -1.95 -16.16 -9.91
CA VAL A 138 -1.20 -16.60 -11.09
C VAL A 138 -0.25 -17.75 -10.76
N ASP A 139 0.45 -17.67 -9.62
CA ASP A 139 1.44 -18.69 -9.23
C ASP A 139 1.55 -18.80 -7.71
N ILE A 140 1.85 -20.00 -7.24
CA ILE A 140 2.14 -20.30 -5.83
C ILE A 140 3.34 -21.26 -5.80
N ARG A 141 4.37 -20.88 -5.06
CA ARG A 141 5.54 -21.74 -4.81
C ARG A 141 5.99 -21.64 -3.36
N GLU A 142 6.76 -22.62 -2.92
CA GLU A 142 7.48 -22.51 -1.65
C GLU A 142 8.55 -21.41 -1.75
N ALA A 143 8.71 -20.64 -0.68
CA ALA A 143 9.79 -19.66 -0.56
C ALA A 143 11.14 -20.36 -0.40
N SER A 144 12.20 -19.72 -0.90
CA SER A 144 13.57 -20.16 -0.64
C SER A 144 13.96 -19.86 0.80
N ALA A 145 15.03 -20.51 1.29
CA ALA A 145 15.57 -20.20 2.62
C ALA A 145 15.95 -18.71 2.76
N GLU A 146 16.57 -18.13 1.72
CA GLU A 146 16.96 -16.72 1.71
C GLU A 146 15.74 -15.79 1.79
N GLU A 147 14.66 -16.09 1.06
CA GLU A 147 13.43 -15.30 1.10
C GLU A 147 12.76 -15.34 2.47
N LEU A 148 12.82 -16.48 3.16
CA LEU A 148 12.33 -16.62 4.53
C LEU A 148 13.20 -15.89 5.54
N GLU A 149 14.53 -15.94 5.39
CA GLU A 149 15.45 -15.20 6.26
C GLU A 149 15.31 -13.68 6.08
N HIS A 150 15.06 -13.21 4.85
CA HIS A 150 14.91 -11.79 4.54
C HIS A 150 13.47 -11.26 4.69
N GLY A 151 12.48 -12.14 4.77
CA GLY A 151 11.07 -11.79 4.90
C GLY A 151 10.41 -11.24 3.62
N HIS A 152 11.05 -11.32 2.46
CA HIS A 152 10.49 -10.85 1.20
C HIS A 152 10.96 -11.65 0.00
N VAL A 153 10.23 -11.54 -1.11
CA VAL A 153 10.51 -12.29 -2.35
C VAL A 153 11.74 -11.72 -3.04
N HIS A 154 12.62 -12.61 -3.50
CA HIS A 154 13.70 -12.23 -4.41
C HIS A 154 13.22 -12.50 -5.84
N GLY A 155 13.24 -11.47 -6.70
CA GLY A 155 12.83 -11.62 -8.11
C GLY A 155 13.67 -12.68 -8.84
N ALA A 156 13.23 -13.12 -10.02
CA ALA A 156 13.91 -14.14 -10.86
C ALA A 156 15.36 -13.78 -11.28
N GLY A 157 15.86 -12.61 -10.87
CA GLY A 157 17.23 -12.13 -11.07
C GLY A 157 17.95 -11.72 -9.78
N GLY A 158 17.58 -12.25 -8.61
CA GLY A 158 18.37 -12.23 -7.38
C GLY A 158 19.22 -10.97 -7.18
N HIS A 159 18.57 -9.82 -6.94
CA HIS A 159 19.33 -8.64 -6.53
C HIS A 159 19.69 -8.79 -5.05
N HIS A 160 20.92 -9.25 -4.85
CA HIS A 160 21.72 -9.07 -3.64
C HIS A 160 21.53 -7.64 -3.10
N HIS A 161 21.20 -7.53 -1.82
CA HIS A 161 21.66 -6.39 -1.03
C HIS A 161 23.12 -6.64 -0.62
#